data_AF-A0A975FVX4-F1
#
_entry.id   AF-A0A975FVX4-F1
#
_cell.length_a   1.000
_cell.length_b   1.000
_cell.length_c   1.000
_cell.angle_alpha   90.00
_cell.angle_beta   90.00
_cell.angle_gamma   90.00
#
_symmetry.space_group_name_H-M   'P 1'
#
loop_
_entity.id
_entity.type
_entity.pdbx_description
1 polymer ?
#
loop_
_entity_poly.entity_id
_entity_poly.type
_entity_poly.pdbx_seq_one_letter_code
_entity_poly.pdbx_strand_id
1 'polypeptide(L)'
;MIEKLNKHLKKLSYKYFPYTNIVGLSRSIIALGTLLTLLVNPIYLLFHKRIDGEIINPLLNPVIPINKFNFFTLFGFENILFMKWLAILILLAVISGYFIKITSILHWWVSISFLYFSSIIDGGDQIATILSFLLIPLCLTDPRNNHWSNIKSYPAPKNLIGIFTIWIIRIQVAIIYYHASFGKFIVPEWMNGTAIYYWFNHSVFGMPLWASHLMNKLLSNYFVISVLTYGAILLEIMLFLSLTASIKYRKRILYFALAFHFFIIFYHGIFSFFFSICAGLILFLLPNKSLNFKLWLQK
;
A
#
# COMPACT_ATOMS: atom_id res chain seq x y z
N MET A 1 29.21 -30.47 -4.84
CA MET A 1 27.79 -30.02 -4.77
C MET A 1 27.66 -28.61 -4.17
N ILE A 2 28.22 -28.38 -2.97
CA ILE A 2 28.16 -27.09 -2.24
C ILE A 2 28.75 -25.92 -3.04
N GLU A 3 29.88 -26.09 -3.73
CA GLU A 3 30.48 -25.02 -4.53
C GLU A 3 29.60 -24.57 -5.70
N LYS A 4 28.94 -25.52 -6.37
CA LYS A 4 27.98 -25.22 -7.46
C LYS A 4 26.80 -24.41 -6.92
N LEU A 5 26.27 -24.79 -5.75
CA LEU A 5 25.20 -24.07 -5.07
C LEU A 5 25.64 -22.65 -4.68
N ASN A 6 26.82 -22.49 -4.08
CA ASN A 6 27.37 -21.18 -3.71
C ASN A 6 27.55 -20.27 -4.93
N LYS A 7 28.05 -20.80 -6.05
CA LYS A 7 28.17 -20.05 -7.32
C LYS A 7 26.80 -19.61 -7.84
N HIS A 8 25.79 -20.47 -7.75
CA HIS A 8 24.42 -20.17 -8.15
C HIS A 8 23.79 -19.06 -7.28
N LEU A 9 23.90 -19.16 -5.95
CA LEU A 9 23.39 -18.17 -5.01
C LEU A 9 24.06 -16.80 -5.20
N LYS A 10 25.39 -16.77 -5.40
CA LYS A 10 26.11 -15.52 -5.73
C LYS A 10 25.55 -14.89 -7.00
N LYS A 11 25.34 -15.68 -8.06
CA LYS A 11 24.76 -15.19 -9.33
C LYS A 11 23.35 -14.62 -9.13
N LEU A 12 22.49 -15.30 -8.35
CA LEU A 12 21.15 -14.81 -8.01
C LEU A 12 21.19 -13.50 -7.22
N SER A 13 22.05 -13.44 -6.19
CA SER A 13 22.21 -12.26 -5.32
C SER A 13 22.65 -11.01 -6.07
N TYR A 14 23.38 -11.18 -7.18
CA TYR A 14 23.81 -10.11 -8.07
C TYR A 14 22.73 -9.76 -9.10
N LYS A 15 22.14 -10.77 -9.76
CA LYS A 15 21.16 -10.57 -10.84
C LYS A 15 19.86 -9.92 -10.36
N TYR A 16 19.39 -10.29 -9.17
CA TYR A 16 18.13 -9.79 -8.59
C TYR A 16 18.38 -8.86 -7.41
N PHE A 17 19.45 -8.08 -7.47
CA PHE A 17 19.87 -7.16 -6.41
C PHE A 17 18.68 -6.32 -5.87
N PRO A 18 18.36 -6.43 -4.57
CA PRO A 18 17.08 -5.93 -4.04
C PRO A 18 17.10 -4.44 -3.67
N TYR A 19 18.27 -3.88 -3.36
CA TYR A 19 18.41 -2.52 -2.84
C TYR A 19 18.34 -1.49 -3.97
N THR A 20 17.12 -1.11 -4.34
CA THR A 20 16.84 -0.15 -5.40
C THR A 20 16.03 1.03 -4.87
N ASN A 21 16.00 2.12 -5.63
CA ASN A 21 15.13 3.27 -5.33
C ASN A 21 13.64 2.98 -5.59
N ILE A 22 13.28 1.89 -6.26
CA ILE A 22 11.88 1.42 -6.36
C ILE A 22 11.35 1.08 -4.97
N VAL A 23 12.16 0.42 -4.14
CA VAL A 23 11.80 0.15 -2.74
C VAL A 23 11.64 1.46 -1.96
N GLY A 24 12.53 2.43 -2.18
CA GLY A 24 12.43 3.75 -1.56
C GLY A 24 11.16 4.50 -1.98
N LEU A 25 10.83 4.46 -3.26
CA LEU A 25 9.60 5.03 -3.82
C LEU A 25 8.36 4.39 -3.18
N SER A 26 8.26 3.06 -3.16
CA SER A 26 7.13 2.38 -2.54
C SER A 26 7.01 2.67 -1.04
N ARG A 27 8.12 2.67 -0.29
CA ARG A 27 8.12 3.06 1.13
C ARG A 27 7.58 4.48 1.33
N SER A 28 7.99 5.40 0.48
CA SER A 28 7.60 6.80 0.55
C SER A 28 6.13 7.00 0.19
N ILE A 29 5.61 6.27 -0.81
CA ILE A 29 4.20 6.31 -1.20
C ILE A 29 3.31 5.76 -0.07
N ILE A 30 3.69 4.64 0.57
CA ILE A 30 2.95 4.11 1.74
C ILE A 30 2.91 5.17 2.86
N ALA A 31 4.07 5.74 3.20
CA ALA A 31 4.16 6.75 4.25
C ALA A 31 3.37 8.03 3.91
N LEU A 32 3.33 8.41 2.63
CA LEU A 32 2.59 9.56 2.14
C LEU A 32 1.07 9.40 2.36
N GLY A 33 0.53 8.19 2.16
CA GLY A 33 -0.88 7.90 2.43
C GLY A 33 -1.27 8.23 3.87
N THR A 34 -0.59 7.61 4.85
CA THR A 34 -0.84 7.88 6.27
C THR A 34 -0.52 9.32 6.65
N LEU A 35 0.54 9.92 6.09
CA LEU A 35 0.92 11.31 6.34
C LEU A 35 -0.19 12.29 5.95
N LEU A 36 -0.75 12.14 4.74
CA LEU A 36 -1.84 12.98 4.26
C LEU A 36 -3.08 12.81 5.13
N THR A 37 -3.41 11.58 5.53
CA THR A 37 -4.52 11.32 6.45
C THR A 37 -4.32 12.07 7.78
N LEU A 38 -3.12 12.02 8.36
CA LEU A 38 -2.82 12.76 9.59
C LEU A 38 -2.83 14.28 9.38
N LEU A 39 -2.28 14.80 8.29
CA LEU A 39 -2.21 16.25 8.06
C LEU A 39 -3.59 16.88 7.82
N VAL A 40 -4.42 16.23 7.01
CA VAL A 40 -5.69 16.81 6.55
C VAL A 40 -6.81 16.61 7.56
N ASN A 41 -6.77 15.54 8.37
CA ASN A 41 -7.86 15.24 9.29
C ASN A 41 -7.57 15.76 10.72
N PRO A 42 -8.52 16.47 11.34
CA PRO A 42 -8.40 16.88 12.73
C PRO A 42 -8.48 15.67 13.68
N ILE A 43 -7.92 15.83 14.88
CA ILE A 43 -7.78 14.76 15.89
C ILE A 43 -9.13 14.16 16.27
N TYR A 44 -10.17 14.97 16.43
CA TYR A 44 -11.49 14.48 16.85
C TYR A 44 -12.18 13.58 15.82
N LEU A 45 -11.77 13.64 14.54
CA LEU A 45 -12.24 12.70 13.50
C LEU A 45 -11.42 11.42 13.48
N LEU A 46 -10.11 11.53 13.75
CA LEU A 46 -9.19 10.40 13.72
C LEU A 46 -9.31 9.54 14.98
N PHE A 47 -9.52 10.15 16.15
CA PHE A 47 -9.43 9.50 17.44
C PHE A 47 -10.64 9.90 18.30
N HIS A 48 -11.56 8.94 18.51
CA HIS A 48 -12.73 9.16 19.35
C HIS A 48 -12.35 9.13 20.84
N LYS A 49 -12.93 10.05 21.61
CA LYS A 49 -12.85 10.11 23.07
C LYS A 49 -14.23 9.83 23.65
N ARG A 50 -14.38 8.93 24.64
CA ARG A 50 -15.63 8.88 25.43
C ARG A 50 -15.75 10.05 26.38
N ILE A 51 -16.98 10.30 26.80
CA ILE A 51 -17.37 11.31 27.80
C ILE A 51 -16.74 10.99 29.19
N ASP A 52 -16.43 9.73 29.48
CA ASP A 52 -15.76 9.26 30.71
C ASP A 52 -14.22 9.28 30.64
N GLY A 53 -13.63 9.57 29.47
CA GLY A 53 -12.18 9.52 29.26
C GLY A 53 -11.62 8.15 28.85
N GLU A 54 -12.45 7.11 28.74
CA GLU A 54 -12.01 5.78 28.31
C GLU A 54 -11.85 5.65 26.79
N ILE A 55 -10.98 4.71 26.40
CA ILE A 55 -10.64 4.39 25.00
C ILE A 55 -11.82 3.69 24.34
N ILE A 56 -12.42 4.29 23.31
CA ILE A 56 -13.11 3.50 22.29
C ILE A 56 -12.17 3.40 21.10
N ASN A 57 -11.64 2.21 20.89
CA ASN A 57 -11.51 1.75 19.52
C ASN A 57 -12.32 0.46 19.39
N PRO A 58 -13.14 0.30 18.34
CA PRO A 58 -13.91 -0.93 18.12
C PRO A 58 -13.02 -2.18 17.98
N LEU A 59 -11.73 -2.02 17.67
CA LEU A 59 -10.74 -3.08 17.54
C LEU A 59 -9.75 -3.16 18.72
N LEU A 60 -9.64 -2.11 19.55
CA LEU A 60 -8.86 -2.16 20.79
C LEU A 60 -9.81 -2.41 21.95
N ASN A 61 -9.92 -3.68 22.36
CA ASN A 61 -10.52 -3.99 23.64
C ASN A 61 -9.62 -3.37 24.74
N PRO A 62 -10.14 -2.46 25.60
CA PRO A 62 -9.35 -1.73 26.60
C PRO A 62 -8.64 -2.66 27.60
N VAL A 63 -9.03 -3.93 27.67
CA VAL A 63 -8.46 -4.96 28.54
C VAL A 63 -7.19 -5.59 27.94
N ILE A 64 -6.89 -5.42 26.65
CA ILE A 64 -5.74 -6.10 26.02
C ILE A 64 -4.43 -5.34 26.34
N PRO A 65 -3.44 -5.97 26.99
CA PRO A 65 -2.17 -5.33 27.37
C PRO A 65 -1.38 -4.75 26.20
N ILE A 66 -1.58 -5.25 24.98
CA ILE A 66 -0.91 -4.79 23.76
C ILE A 66 -1.18 -3.30 23.47
N ASN A 67 -2.31 -2.77 23.94
CA ASN A 67 -2.72 -1.38 23.69
C ASN A 67 -1.77 -0.37 24.33
N LYS A 68 -1.03 -0.76 25.38
CA LYS A 68 0.01 0.06 26.01
C LYS A 68 1.19 0.36 25.07
N PHE A 69 1.36 -0.45 24.04
CA PHE A 69 2.41 -0.28 23.03
C PHE A 69 1.91 0.43 21.76
N ASN A 70 0.66 0.90 21.74
CA ASN A 70 0.19 1.70 20.62
C ASN A 70 0.92 3.04 20.61
N PHE A 71 1.46 3.41 19.46
CA PHE A 71 2.24 4.62 19.28
C PHE A 71 1.48 5.87 19.73
N PHE A 72 0.19 6.00 19.40
CA PHE A 72 -0.58 7.21 19.65
C PHE A 72 -0.97 7.42 21.12
N THR A 73 -0.96 6.35 21.92
CA THR A 73 -1.37 6.38 23.34
C THR A 73 -0.22 6.15 24.31
N LEU A 74 1.02 6.04 23.82
CA LEU A 74 2.21 5.74 24.62
C LEU A 74 2.41 6.69 25.81
N PHE A 75 2.09 7.98 25.64
CA PHE A 75 2.16 9.00 26.70
C PHE A 75 0.78 9.45 27.18
N GLY A 76 -0.24 8.61 27.03
CA GLY A 76 -1.63 8.92 27.38
C GLY A 76 -2.34 9.81 26.36
N PHE A 77 -3.68 9.88 26.50
CA PHE A 77 -4.54 10.61 25.56
C PHE A 77 -4.36 12.13 25.60
N GLU A 78 -3.95 12.68 26.74
CA GLU A 78 -3.69 14.11 26.89
C GLU A 78 -2.61 14.60 25.91
N ASN A 79 -1.67 13.72 25.56
CA ASN A 79 -0.57 13.99 24.64
C ASN A 79 -0.85 13.56 23.20
N ILE A 80 -2.10 13.25 22.83
CA ILE A 80 -2.43 12.73 21.49
C ILE A 80 -2.03 13.69 20.36
N LEU A 81 -2.14 14.99 20.58
CA LEU A 81 -1.71 16.01 19.60
C LEU A 81 -0.20 15.96 19.39
N PHE A 82 0.57 15.85 20.48
CA PHE A 82 2.01 15.67 20.40
C PHE A 82 2.38 14.37 19.66
N MET A 83 1.71 13.26 19.98
CA MET A 83 1.95 11.99 19.29
C MET A 83 1.59 12.02 17.81
N LYS A 84 0.51 12.70 17.43
CA LYS A 84 0.17 12.94 16.03
C LYS A 84 1.30 13.66 15.28
N TRP A 85 1.84 14.73 15.85
CA TRP A 85 2.96 15.46 15.24
C TRP A 85 4.25 14.63 15.19
N LEU A 86 4.51 13.82 16.22
CA LEU A 86 5.64 12.88 16.21
C LEU A 86 5.50 11.83 15.10
N ALA A 87 4.30 11.27 14.89
CA ALA A 87 4.03 10.38 13.76
C ALA A 87 4.29 11.06 12.40
N ILE A 88 3.83 12.32 12.25
CA ILE A 88 4.10 13.13 11.05
C ILE A 88 5.60 13.27 10.79
N LEU A 89 6.39 13.60 11.81
CA LEU A 89 7.85 13.71 11.70
C LEU A 89 8.50 12.38 11.31
N ILE A 90 8.05 11.26 11.89
CA ILE A 90 8.52 9.92 11.51
C ILE A 90 8.23 9.63 10.05
N LEU A 91 7.01 9.90 9.57
CA LEU A 91 6.61 9.66 8.18
C LEU A 91 7.38 10.54 7.20
N LEU A 92 7.63 11.80 7.55
CA LEU A 92 8.51 12.68 6.77
C LEU A 92 9.96 12.15 6.72
N ALA A 93 10.48 11.63 7.84
CA ALA A 93 11.78 10.99 7.87
C ALA A 93 11.82 9.73 6.98
N VAL A 94 10.75 8.92 6.95
CA VAL A 94 10.62 7.79 6.03
C VAL A 94 10.70 8.23 4.56
N ILE A 95 9.97 9.29 4.20
CA ILE A 95 9.93 9.85 2.83
C ILE A 95 11.29 10.45 2.44
N SER A 96 12.00 11.08 3.38
CA SER A 96 13.35 11.62 3.14
C SER A 96 14.37 10.53 2.76
N GLY A 97 14.09 9.29 3.16
CA GLY A 97 14.88 8.11 2.86
C GLY A 97 16.03 7.83 3.81
N TYR A 98 16.35 8.73 4.74
CA TYR A 98 17.42 8.56 5.71
C TYR A 98 17.08 7.54 6.81
N PHE A 99 18.13 7.03 7.46
CA PHE A 99 18.04 6.09 8.59
C PHE A 99 17.15 4.88 8.30
N ILE A 100 17.29 4.32 7.10
CA ILE A 100 16.43 3.26 6.52
C ILE A 100 16.00 2.20 7.54
N LYS A 101 16.96 1.68 8.32
CA LYS A 101 16.76 0.59 9.29
C LYS A 101 15.84 0.98 10.45
N ILE A 102 16.02 2.18 10.98
CA ILE A 102 15.23 2.68 12.11
C ILE A 102 13.86 3.10 11.59
N THR A 103 13.83 3.88 10.50
CA THR A 103 12.58 4.39 9.93
C THR A 103 11.69 3.28 9.39
N SER A 104 12.21 2.11 8.99
CA SER A 104 11.35 0.98 8.61
C SER A 104 10.54 0.40 9.77
N ILE A 105 11.13 0.31 10.96
CA ILE A 105 10.44 -0.19 12.15
C ILE A 105 9.43 0.86 12.64
N LEU A 106 9.87 2.12 12.71
CA LEU A 106 9.00 3.22 13.14
C LEU A 106 7.81 3.42 12.18
N HIS A 107 8.03 3.30 10.87
CA HIS A 107 6.96 3.38 9.88
C HIS A 107 5.88 2.32 10.14
N TRP A 108 6.30 1.06 10.27
CA TRP A 108 5.35 -0.01 10.58
C TRP A 108 4.64 0.22 11.91
N TRP A 109 5.36 0.66 12.94
CA TRP A 109 4.77 0.94 14.25
C TRP A 109 3.71 2.05 14.20
N VAL A 110 3.95 3.11 13.44
CA VAL A 110 2.94 4.16 13.18
C VAL A 110 1.76 3.58 12.41
N SER A 111 1.99 2.80 11.34
CA SER A 111 0.91 2.23 10.51
C SER A 111 0.02 1.24 11.29
N ILE A 112 0.61 0.28 12.01
CA ILE A 112 -0.16 -0.68 12.82
C ILE A 112 -0.91 0.01 13.95
N SER A 113 -0.28 1.02 14.58
CA SER A 113 -0.91 1.79 15.64
C SER A 113 -2.07 2.62 15.10
N PHE A 114 -1.93 3.19 13.89
CA PHE A 114 -2.99 3.93 13.23
C PHE A 114 -4.15 3.02 12.85
N LEU A 115 -3.88 1.86 12.23
CA LEU A 115 -4.90 0.89 11.84
C LEU A 115 -5.76 0.45 13.03
N TYR A 116 -5.14 0.22 14.19
CA TYR A 116 -5.88 -0.21 15.37
C TYR A 116 -6.42 0.93 16.22
N PHE A 117 -6.02 2.20 16.01
CA PHE A 117 -6.43 3.30 16.88
C PHE A 117 -7.35 4.31 16.20
N SER A 118 -7.21 4.50 14.88
CA SER A 118 -8.05 5.41 14.11
C SER A 118 -9.49 4.90 14.02
N SER A 119 -10.45 5.81 14.02
CA SER A 119 -11.86 5.54 13.72
C SER A 119 -12.19 5.58 12.24
N ILE A 120 -11.37 6.28 11.45
CA ILE A 120 -11.52 6.36 10.00
C ILE A 120 -10.40 5.51 9.42
N ILE A 121 -10.74 4.27 9.08
CA ILE A 121 -9.83 3.31 8.46
C ILE A 121 -10.45 2.75 7.20
N ASP A 122 -9.60 2.40 6.23
CA ASP A 122 -10.00 1.68 5.04
C ASP A 122 -9.06 0.49 4.75
N GLY A 123 -9.29 -0.21 3.64
CA GLY A 123 -8.43 -1.33 3.23
C GLY A 123 -6.98 -0.92 2.95
N GLY A 124 -6.73 0.35 2.66
CA GLY A 124 -5.42 0.94 2.45
C GLY A 124 -4.55 1.01 3.69
N ASP A 125 -5.13 1.23 4.87
CA ASP A 125 -4.39 1.23 6.13
C ASP A 125 -3.93 -0.19 6.51
N GLN A 126 -4.76 -1.19 6.18
CA GLN A 126 -4.38 -2.60 6.30
C GLN A 126 -3.23 -2.95 5.36
N ILE A 127 -3.30 -2.52 4.10
CA ILE A 127 -2.22 -2.72 3.13
C ILE A 127 -0.95 -1.98 3.58
N ALA A 128 -1.05 -0.73 4.05
CA ALA A 128 0.09 0.05 4.54
C ALA A 128 0.83 -0.70 5.65
N THR A 129 0.06 -1.21 6.61
CA THR A 129 0.56 -1.98 7.75
C THR A 129 1.27 -3.26 7.30
N ILE A 130 0.64 -4.05 6.42
CA ILE A 130 1.21 -5.31 5.94
C ILE A 130 2.49 -5.04 5.12
N LEU A 131 2.45 -4.08 4.19
CA LEU A 131 3.61 -3.78 3.34
C LEU A 131 4.77 -3.18 4.12
N SER A 132 4.50 -2.23 5.03
CA SER A 132 5.54 -1.65 5.89
C SER A 132 6.21 -2.72 6.77
N PHE A 133 5.43 -3.65 7.31
CA PHE A 133 5.93 -4.82 8.05
C PHE A 133 6.85 -5.70 7.19
N LEU A 134 6.34 -6.13 6.04
CA LEU A 134 7.06 -7.04 5.14
C LEU A 134 8.36 -6.41 4.61
N LEU A 135 8.44 -5.08 4.52
CA LEU A 135 9.64 -4.37 4.09
C LEU A 135 10.75 -4.32 5.14
N ILE A 136 10.48 -4.60 6.42
CA ILE A 136 11.47 -4.51 7.51
C ILE A 136 12.73 -5.36 7.23
N PRO A 137 12.65 -6.66 6.91
CA PRO A 137 13.86 -7.48 6.70
C PRO A 137 14.75 -6.98 5.56
N LEU A 138 14.14 -6.47 4.48
CA LEU A 138 14.88 -5.84 3.39
C LEU A 138 15.56 -4.56 3.86
N CYS A 139 14.85 -3.69 4.59
CA CYS A 139 15.40 -2.42 5.08
C CYS A 139 16.55 -2.63 6.08
N LEU A 140 16.45 -3.62 6.97
CA LEU A 140 17.51 -3.95 7.93
C LEU A 140 18.81 -4.39 7.25
N THR A 141 18.71 -5.02 6.08
CA THR A 141 19.87 -5.48 5.30
C THR A 141 20.37 -4.47 4.27
N ASP A 142 19.62 -3.38 4.04
CA ASP A 142 20.00 -2.32 3.11
C ASP A 142 21.28 -1.60 3.58
N PRO A 143 22.36 -1.61 2.77
CA PRO A 143 23.61 -0.94 3.14
C PRO A 143 23.55 0.58 3.00
N ARG A 144 22.53 1.13 2.36
CA ARG A 144 22.46 2.56 2.04
C ARG A 144 22.07 3.36 3.28
N ASN A 145 22.63 4.56 3.41
CA ASN A 145 22.18 5.52 4.41
C ASN A 145 20.88 6.21 4.00
N ASN A 146 20.67 6.39 2.69
CA ASN A 146 19.47 6.95 2.10
C ASN A 146 18.92 6.03 1.00
N HIS A 147 17.63 5.69 1.04
CA HIS A 147 17.00 4.79 0.05
C HIS A 147 16.92 5.37 -1.37
N TRP A 148 17.20 6.67 -1.54
CA TRP A 148 17.29 7.38 -2.81
C TRP A 148 18.69 7.28 -3.44
N SER A 149 19.69 6.93 -2.63
CA SER A 149 21.04 6.70 -3.13
C SER A 149 21.08 5.49 -4.06
N ASN A 150 21.84 5.62 -5.15
CA ASN A 150 22.13 4.52 -6.05
C ASN A 150 23.35 3.73 -5.55
N ILE A 151 23.29 2.41 -5.64
CA ILE A 151 24.39 1.53 -5.28
C ILE A 151 24.57 0.51 -6.39
N LYS A 152 25.83 0.21 -6.74
CA LYS A 152 26.12 -0.82 -7.73
C LYS A 152 25.77 -2.19 -7.16
N SER A 153 25.21 -3.07 -7.97
CA SER A 153 24.94 -4.45 -7.57
C SER A 153 26.24 -5.15 -7.17
N TYR A 154 26.20 -5.91 -6.08
CA TYR A 154 27.31 -6.76 -5.63
C TYR A 154 26.74 -8.05 -5.03
N PRO A 155 27.44 -9.18 -5.11
CA PRO A 155 26.97 -10.41 -4.53
C PRO A 155 27.18 -10.42 -3.01
N ALA A 156 26.12 -10.68 -2.24
CA ALA A 156 26.22 -10.88 -0.79
C ALA A 156 25.07 -11.77 -0.28
N PRO A 157 25.30 -12.62 0.76
CA PRO A 157 24.26 -13.47 1.33
C PRO A 157 23.03 -12.70 1.80
N LYS A 158 23.23 -11.52 2.41
CA LYS A 158 22.13 -10.64 2.87
C LYS A 158 21.18 -10.21 1.75
N ASN A 159 21.64 -10.17 0.49
CA ASN A 159 20.77 -9.86 -0.64
C ASN A 159 19.68 -10.91 -0.83
N LEU A 160 19.91 -12.16 -0.40
CA LEU A 160 18.90 -13.22 -0.48
C LEU A 160 17.70 -12.91 0.41
N ILE A 161 17.92 -12.27 1.57
CA ILE A 161 16.84 -11.79 2.45
C ILE A 161 15.99 -10.76 1.69
N GLY A 162 16.62 -9.76 1.09
CA GLY A 162 15.90 -8.75 0.30
C GLY A 162 15.17 -9.34 -0.92
N ILE A 163 15.77 -10.31 -1.62
CA ILE A 163 15.12 -11.02 -2.74
C ILE A 163 13.89 -11.77 -2.25
N PHE A 164 14.02 -12.52 -1.15
CA PHE A 164 12.93 -13.27 -0.55
C PHE A 164 11.79 -12.36 -0.09
N THR A 165 12.11 -11.27 0.59
CA THR A 165 11.15 -10.23 1.00
C THR A 165 10.36 -9.69 -0.19
N ILE A 166 11.01 -9.33 -1.29
CA ILE A 166 10.31 -8.83 -2.49
C ILE A 166 9.37 -9.90 -3.08
N TRP A 167 9.76 -11.17 -3.05
CA TRP A 167 8.89 -12.25 -3.51
C TRP A 167 7.68 -12.47 -2.61
N ILE A 168 7.84 -12.40 -1.28
CA ILE A 168 6.70 -12.45 -0.36
C ILE A 168 5.74 -11.30 -0.64
N ILE A 169 6.25 -10.08 -0.81
CA ILE A 169 5.41 -8.92 -1.13
C ILE A 169 4.66 -9.13 -2.45
N ARG A 170 5.32 -9.68 -3.47
CA ARG A 170 4.68 -10.01 -4.75
C ARG A 170 3.55 -11.01 -4.61
N ILE A 171 3.78 -12.06 -3.81
CA ILE A 171 2.75 -13.07 -3.51
C ILE A 171 1.59 -12.44 -2.74
N GLN A 172 1.88 -11.63 -1.72
CA GLN A 172 0.86 -10.93 -0.93
C GLN A 172 -0.02 -10.04 -1.80
N VAL A 173 0.57 -9.24 -2.69
CA VAL A 173 -0.19 -8.38 -3.62
C VAL A 173 -1.00 -9.21 -4.62
N ALA A 174 -0.45 -10.32 -5.11
CA ALA A 174 -1.20 -11.23 -5.98
C ALA A 174 -2.42 -11.84 -5.26
N ILE A 175 -2.28 -12.22 -3.98
CA ILE A 175 -3.39 -12.74 -3.16
C ILE A 175 -4.49 -11.69 -2.97
N ILE A 176 -4.13 -10.43 -2.76
CA ILE A 176 -5.10 -9.32 -2.72
C ILE A 176 -5.94 -9.31 -4.00
N TYR A 177 -5.29 -9.36 -5.17
CA TYR A 177 -6.01 -9.36 -6.45
C TYR A 177 -6.78 -10.65 -6.74
N TYR A 178 -6.32 -11.79 -6.24
CA TYR A 178 -7.06 -13.04 -6.28
C TYR A 178 -8.39 -12.91 -5.52
N HIS A 179 -8.35 -12.45 -4.27
CA HIS A 179 -9.58 -12.26 -3.49
C HIS A 179 -10.47 -11.15 -4.07
N ALA A 180 -9.88 -10.05 -4.54
CA ALA A 180 -10.63 -8.94 -5.14
C ALA A 180 -11.39 -9.37 -6.40
N SER A 181 -10.82 -10.25 -7.22
CA SER A 181 -11.49 -10.76 -8.42
C SER A 181 -12.45 -11.92 -8.11
N PHE A 182 -11.95 -13.02 -7.56
CA PHE A 182 -12.76 -14.24 -7.40
C PHE A 182 -13.81 -14.10 -6.30
N GLY A 183 -13.56 -13.29 -5.27
CA GLY A 183 -14.54 -13.02 -4.22
C GLY A 183 -15.78 -12.27 -4.71
N LYS A 184 -15.74 -11.67 -5.91
CA LYS A 184 -16.91 -10.99 -6.50
C LYS A 184 -17.90 -11.96 -7.12
N PHE A 185 -17.48 -13.16 -7.52
CA PHE A 185 -18.38 -14.12 -8.17
C PHE A 185 -19.47 -14.68 -7.25
N ILE A 186 -19.36 -14.50 -5.93
CA ILE A 186 -20.41 -14.91 -4.98
C ILE A 186 -21.41 -13.79 -4.66
N VAL A 187 -21.22 -12.60 -5.22
CA VAL A 187 -22.05 -11.42 -4.96
C VAL A 187 -22.96 -11.18 -6.16
N PRO A 188 -24.30 -11.20 -6.00
CA PRO A 188 -25.26 -11.15 -7.12
C PRO A 188 -25.05 -9.96 -8.06
N GLU A 189 -24.75 -8.78 -7.53
CA GLU A 189 -24.57 -7.54 -8.30
C GLU A 189 -23.36 -7.61 -9.24
N TRP A 190 -22.31 -8.32 -8.83
CA TRP A 190 -21.13 -8.54 -9.69
C TRP A 190 -21.42 -9.62 -10.74
N MET A 191 -22.20 -10.65 -10.40
CA MET A 191 -22.59 -11.72 -11.32
C MET A 191 -23.53 -11.24 -12.43
N ASN A 192 -24.44 -10.31 -12.12
CA ASN A 192 -25.42 -9.79 -13.08
C ASN A 192 -24.94 -8.50 -13.78
N GLY A 193 -23.71 -8.05 -13.54
CA GLY A 193 -23.09 -6.92 -14.24
C GLY A 193 -23.47 -5.54 -13.73
N THR A 194 -24.18 -5.43 -12.60
CA THR A 194 -24.74 -4.16 -12.10
C THR A 194 -23.96 -3.52 -10.94
N ALA A 195 -22.93 -4.19 -10.41
CA ALA A 195 -22.21 -3.77 -9.21
C ALA A 195 -21.70 -2.34 -9.24
N ILE A 196 -21.17 -1.86 -10.38
CA ILE A 196 -20.62 -0.50 -10.46
C ILE A 196 -21.68 0.57 -10.21
N TYR A 197 -22.93 0.37 -10.64
CA TYR A 197 -24.00 1.31 -10.33
C TYR A 197 -24.28 1.40 -8.83
N TYR A 198 -24.32 0.25 -8.14
CA TYR A 198 -24.55 0.22 -6.70
C TYR A 198 -23.39 0.81 -5.92
N TRP A 199 -22.14 0.51 -6.29
CA TRP A 199 -20.97 1.09 -5.62
C TRP A 199 -20.86 2.59 -5.83
N PHE A 200 -21.18 3.08 -7.03
CA PHE A 200 -21.14 4.52 -7.32
C PHE A 200 -22.27 5.28 -6.61
N ASN A 201 -23.39 4.63 -6.29
CA ASN A 201 -24.51 5.24 -5.56
C ASN A 201 -24.59 4.79 -4.09
N HIS A 202 -23.52 4.19 -3.56
CA HIS A 202 -23.47 3.73 -2.18
C HIS A 202 -23.52 4.93 -1.20
N SER A 203 -24.21 4.80 -0.07
CA SER A 203 -24.39 5.90 0.89
C SER A 203 -23.09 6.41 1.50
N VAL A 204 -22.17 5.49 1.81
CA VAL A 204 -20.85 5.79 2.42
C VAL A 204 -19.73 6.02 1.40
N PHE A 205 -19.56 5.08 0.46
CA PHE A 205 -18.45 5.11 -0.51
C PHE A 205 -18.89 5.55 -1.91
N GLY A 206 -20.06 6.17 -2.06
CA GLY A 206 -20.56 6.60 -3.36
C GLY A 206 -19.76 7.74 -3.96
N MET A 207 -20.05 8.03 -5.23
CA MET A 207 -19.45 9.14 -5.95
C MET A 207 -19.95 10.49 -5.45
N PRO A 208 -19.12 11.55 -5.55
CA PRO A 208 -19.54 12.89 -5.16
C PRO A 208 -20.62 13.44 -6.09
N LEU A 209 -21.45 14.34 -5.57
CA LEU A 209 -22.61 14.91 -6.28
C LEU A 209 -22.26 15.57 -7.62
N TRP A 210 -21.08 16.19 -7.74
CA TRP A 210 -20.65 16.82 -8.98
C TRP A 210 -20.34 15.78 -10.08
N ALA A 211 -19.99 14.55 -9.72
CA ALA A 211 -19.74 13.46 -10.66
C ALA A 211 -21.01 12.67 -10.99
N SER A 212 -21.98 12.65 -10.06
CA SER A 212 -23.12 11.74 -10.10
C SER A 212 -24.04 11.97 -11.30
N HIS A 213 -24.28 13.23 -11.69
CA HIS A 213 -25.20 13.53 -12.79
C HIS A 213 -24.74 12.96 -14.13
N LEU A 214 -23.49 13.22 -14.51
CA LEU A 214 -22.91 12.70 -15.75
C LEU A 214 -22.78 11.17 -15.69
N MET A 215 -22.28 10.65 -14.57
CA MET A 215 -22.01 9.22 -14.44
C MET A 215 -23.28 8.39 -14.40
N ASN A 216 -24.32 8.82 -13.69
CA ASN A 216 -25.61 8.10 -13.67
C ASN A 216 -26.28 8.08 -15.06
N LYS A 217 -26.09 9.11 -15.89
CA LYS A 217 -26.54 9.09 -17.29
C LYS A 217 -25.76 8.09 -18.15
N LEU A 218 -24.48 7.88 -17.87
CA LEU A 218 -23.69 6.84 -18.54
C LEU A 218 -24.08 5.45 -18.06
N LEU A 219 -24.29 5.29 -16.75
CA LEU A 219 -24.64 4.02 -16.11
C LEU A 219 -26.06 3.54 -16.44
N SER A 220 -26.96 4.42 -16.91
CA SER A 220 -28.26 3.99 -17.44
C SER A 220 -28.17 3.17 -18.73
N ASN A 221 -26.99 3.13 -19.37
CA ASN A 221 -26.72 2.25 -20.49
C ASN A 221 -26.19 0.88 -20.00
N TYR A 222 -26.94 -0.19 -20.27
CA TYR A 222 -26.61 -1.57 -19.87
C TYR A 222 -25.24 -2.06 -20.37
N PHE A 223 -24.79 -1.58 -21.53
CA PHE A 223 -23.49 -1.94 -22.07
C PHE A 223 -22.37 -1.27 -21.27
N VAL A 224 -22.52 0.01 -20.94
CA VAL A 224 -21.52 0.78 -20.19
C VAL A 224 -21.32 0.19 -18.79
N ILE A 225 -22.40 -0.02 -18.05
CA ILE A 225 -22.32 -0.59 -16.69
C ILE A 225 -21.69 -2.00 -16.71
N SER A 226 -22.06 -2.84 -17.68
CA SER A 226 -21.49 -4.20 -17.79
C SER A 226 -20.01 -4.16 -18.12
N VAL A 227 -19.57 -3.30 -19.05
CA VAL A 227 -18.15 -3.13 -19.40
C VAL A 227 -17.35 -2.64 -18.20
N LEU A 228 -17.88 -1.71 -17.41
CA LEU A 228 -17.19 -1.25 -16.20
C LEU A 228 -17.10 -2.36 -15.13
N THR A 229 -18.21 -3.07 -14.88
CA THR A 229 -18.28 -4.15 -13.88
C THR A 229 -17.34 -5.29 -14.22
N TYR A 230 -17.43 -5.85 -15.43
CA TYR A 230 -16.58 -6.96 -15.84
C TYR A 230 -15.16 -6.52 -16.20
N GLY A 231 -14.97 -5.28 -16.64
CA GLY A 231 -13.66 -4.70 -16.87
C GLY A 231 -12.82 -4.62 -15.59
N ALA A 232 -13.44 -4.26 -14.46
CA ALA A 232 -12.79 -4.28 -13.15
C ALA A 232 -12.33 -5.70 -12.77
N ILE A 233 -13.23 -6.70 -12.89
CA ILE A 233 -12.91 -8.11 -12.60
C ILE A 233 -11.78 -8.60 -13.52
N LEU A 234 -11.87 -8.32 -14.82
CA LEU A 234 -10.85 -8.74 -15.80
C LEU A 234 -9.49 -8.16 -15.46
N LEU A 235 -9.42 -6.87 -15.13
CA LEU A 235 -8.16 -6.22 -14.75
C LEU A 235 -7.56 -6.85 -13.47
N GLU A 236 -8.39 -7.15 -12.48
CA GLU A 236 -7.94 -7.80 -11.24
C GLU A 236 -7.43 -9.23 -11.48
N ILE A 237 -8.09 -10.00 -12.34
CA ILE A 237 -7.58 -11.33 -12.77
C ILE A 237 -6.24 -11.17 -13.49
N MET A 238 -6.11 -10.21 -14.40
CA MET A 238 -4.83 -9.92 -15.08
C MET A 238 -3.73 -9.52 -14.09
N LEU A 239 -4.09 -8.79 -13.02
CA LEU A 239 -3.17 -8.44 -11.95
C LEU A 239 -2.74 -9.66 -11.14
N PHE A 240 -3.66 -10.55 -10.76
CA PHE A 240 -3.29 -11.82 -10.13
C PHE A 240 -2.33 -12.64 -11.01
N LEU A 241 -2.68 -12.83 -12.30
CA LEU A 241 -1.85 -13.56 -13.27
C LEU A 241 -0.52 -12.87 -13.57
N SER A 242 -0.36 -11.58 -13.23
CA SER A 242 0.90 -10.87 -13.38
C SER A 242 2.02 -11.41 -12.49
N LEU A 243 1.70 -12.23 -11.48
CA LEU A 243 2.69 -12.93 -10.66
C LEU A 243 3.61 -13.82 -11.52
N THR A 244 3.08 -14.46 -12.57
CA THR A 244 3.82 -15.33 -13.49
C THR A 244 4.08 -14.68 -14.85
N ALA A 245 3.46 -13.53 -15.15
CA ALA A 245 3.65 -12.84 -16.41
C ALA A 245 5.09 -12.33 -16.62
N SER A 246 5.46 -12.15 -17.89
CA SER A 246 6.74 -11.55 -18.28
C SER A 246 6.83 -10.07 -17.90
N ILE A 247 8.05 -9.55 -17.75
CA ILE A 247 8.26 -8.15 -17.35
C ILE A 247 7.64 -7.13 -18.31
N LYS A 248 7.53 -7.47 -19.60
CA LYS A 248 6.90 -6.64 -20.63
C LYS A 248 5.42 -6.42 -20.31
N TYR A 249 4.71 -7.47 -19.93
CA TYR A 249 3.28 -7.40 -19.61
C TYR A 249 3.03 -6.73 -18.26
N ARG A 250 3.84 -7.04 -17.23
CA ARG A 250 3.73 -6.38 -15.91
C ARG A 250 3.82 -4.87 -16.01
N LYS A 251 4.77 -4.36 -16.80
CA LYS A 251 4.92 -2.91 -17.03
C LYS A 251 3.71 -2.28 -17.74
N ARG A 252 3.10 -3.00 -18.69
CA ARG A 252 1.89 -2.52 -19.38
C ARG A 252 0.70 -2.48 -18.43
N ILE A 253 0.48 -3.57 -17.70
CA ILE A 253 -0.60 -3.71 -16.72
C ILE A 253 -0.47 -2.66 -15.61
N LEU A 254 0.76 -2.30 -15.20
CA LEU A 254 0.98 -1.25 -14.19
C LEU A 254 0.29 0.07 -14.56
N TYR A 255 0.36 0.52 -15.82
CA TYR A 255 -0.31 1.76 -16.22
C TYR A 255 -1.83 1.67 -16.08
N PHE A 256 -2.44 0.58 -16.54
CA PHE A 256 -3.87 0.35 -16.40
C PHE A 256 -4.28 0.23 -14.93
N ALA A 257 -3.48 -0.44 -14.11
CA ALA A 257 -3.73 -0.61 -12.69
C ALA A 257 -3.64 0.71 -11.92
N LEU A 258 -2.61 1.54 -12.19
CA LEU A 258 -2.50 2.86 -11.56
C LEU A 258 -3.66 3.78 -12.00
N ALA A 259 -4.05 3.75 -13.27
CA ALA A 259 -5.20 4.50 -13.77
C ALA A 259 -6.51 4.04 -13.11
N PHE A 260 -6.72 2.73 -12.98
CA PHE A 260 -7.87 2.14 -12.30
C PHE A 260 -7.97 2.63 -10.85
N HIS A 261 -6.89 2.57 -10.10
CA HIS A 261 -6.87 3.05 -8.71
C HIS A 261 -6.99 4.57 -8.61
N PHE A 262 -6.49 5.31 -9.59
CA PHE A 262 -6.71 6.76 -9.68
C PHE A 262 -8.21 7.09 -9.86
N PHE A 263 -8.95 6.30 -10.64
CA PHE A 263 -10.40 6.47 -10.71
C PHE A 263 -11.10 6.09 -9.40
N ILE A 264 -10.59 5.11 -8.65
CA ILE A 264 -11.14 4.76 -7.33
C ILE A 264 -11.02 5.94 -6.36
N ILE A 265 -9.86 6.59 -6.25
CA ILE A 265 -9.71 7.77 -5.38
C ILE A 265 -10.58 8.95 -5.87
N PHE A 266 -10.73 9.13 -7.18
CA PHE A 266 -11.53 10.20 -7.76
C PHE A 266 -13.03 10.05 -7.50
N TYR A 267 -13.57 8.83 -7.63
CA TYR A 267 -15.00 8.58 -7.39
C TYR A 267 -15.30 8.24 -5.93
N HIS A 268 -14.51 7.38 -5.28
CA HIS A 268 -14.84 6.88 -3.94
C HIS A 268 -14.13 7.64 -2.80
N GLY A 269 -13.17 8.52 -3.10
CA GLY A 269 -12.48 9.33 -2.09
C GLY A 269 -11.60 8.51 -1.13
N ILE A 270 -11.18 7.30 -1.50
CA ILE A 270 -10.41 6.40 -0.63
C ILE A 270 -8.91 6.63 -0.82
N PHE A 271 -8.37 7.69 -0.18
CA PHE A 271 -6.99 8.16 -0.38
C PHE A 271 -5.93 7.16 0.12
N SER A 272 -6.07 6.67 1.36
CA SER A 272 -5.13 5.70 1.97
C SER A 272 -5.01 4.44 1.12
N PHE A 273 -6.14 3.94 0.63
CA PHE A 273 -6.17 2.80 -0.30
C PHE A 273 -5.35 3.05 -1.56
N PHE A 274 -5.57 4.18 -2.24
CA PHE A 274 -4.85 4.52 -3.46
C PHE A 274 -3.32 4.52 -3.27
N PHE A 275 -2.82 5.20 -2.23
CA PHE A 275 -1.37 5.26 -2.03
C PHE A 275 -0.79 3.87 -1.70
N SER A 276 -1.38 3.14 -0.76
CA SER A 276 -0.88 1.84 -0.32
C SER A 276 -0.90 0.80 -1.44
N ILE A 277 -1.98 0.72 -2.22
CA ILE A 277 -2.07 -0.24 -3.33
C ILE A 277 -1.19 0.15 -4.50
N CYS A 278 -1.01 1.45 -4.79
CA CYS A 278 -0.04 1.90 -5.80
C CYS A 278 1.38 1.52 -5.41
N ALA A 279 1.77 1.67 -4.14
CA ALA A 279 3.06 1.23 -3.65
C ALA A 279 3.25 -0.29 -3.78
N GLY A 280 2.21 -1.07 -3.45
CA GLY A 280 2.17 -2.52 -3.64
C GLY A 280 2.33 -2.92 -5.12
N LEU A 281 1.58 -2.27 -6.02
CA LEU A 281 1.66 -2.46 -7.48
C LEU A 281 3.06 -2.16 -8.02
N ILE A 282 3.72 -1.10 -7.53
CA ILE A 282 5.10 -0.75 -7.90
C ILE A 282 6.06 -1.88 -7.50
N LEU A 283 6.00 -2.40 -6.27
CA LEU A 283 6.83 -3.55 -5.84
C LEU A 283 6.49 -4.83 -6.60
N PHE A 284 5.22 -5.00 -6.94
CA PHE A 284 4.71 -6.20 -7.58
C PHE A 284 5.12 -6.31 -9.06
N LEU A 285 4.92 -5.22 -9.81
CA LEU A 285 4.98 -5.21 -11.27
C LEU A 285 6.31 -4.68 -11.83
N LEU A 286 7.01 -3.79 -11.12
CA LEU A 286 8.31 -3.31 -11.59
C LEU A 286 9.42 -4.33 -11.33
N PRO A 287 10.44 -4.38 -12.21
CA PRO A 287 11.61 -5.22 -11.98
C PRO A 287 12.48 -4.62 -10.88
N ASN A 288 13.29 -5.44 -10.21
CA ASN A 288 14.28 -4.98 -9.22
C ASN A 288 15.47 -4.31 -9.93
N LYS A 289 15.23 -3.16 -10.56
CA LYS A 289 16.22 -2.32 -11.23
C LYS A 289 15.96 -0.88 -10.87
N SER A 290 16.99 -0.15 -10.42
CA SER A 290 16.84 1.26 -10.05
C SER A 290 16.24 2.08 -11.21
N LEU A 291 15.26 2.92 -10.89
CA LEU A 291 14.73 3.93 -11.78
C LEU A 291 15.79 5.01 -11.99
N ASN A 292 16.01 5.44 -13.23
CA ASN A 292 16.86 6.58 -13.52
C ASN A 292 15.97 7.81 -13.72
N PHE A 293 15.77 8.58 -12.66
CA PHE A 293 14.93 9.79 -12.70
C PHE A 293 15.44 10.86 -13.67
N LYS A 294 16.76 10.88 -13.99
CA LYS A 294 17.33 11.84 -14.96
C LYS A 294 16.86 11.59 -16.40
N LEU A 295 16.59 10.35 -16.77
CA LEU A 295 16.11 10.00 -18.12
C LEU A 295 14.62 10.32 -18.33
N TRP A 296 13.86 10.57 -17.25
CA TRP A 296 12.43 10.87 -17.34
C TRP A 296 12.16 12.36 -17.59
N LEU A 297 13.11 13.24 -17.24
CA LEU A 297 13.10 14.68 -17.51
C LEU A 297 13.74 15.05 -18.86
N GLN A 298 14.25 14.07 -19.60
CA GLN A 298 14.96 14.24 -20.88
C GLN A 298 14.14 13.76 -22.09
N LYS A 299 12.84 13.52 -21.91
CA LYS A 299 11.87 13.27 -22.97
C LYS A 299 10.75 14.28 -22.86
#